data_AF-R1E342-F1
#
_entry.id   AF-R1E342-F1
#
_cell.length_a   1.000
_cell.length_b   1.000
_cell.length_c   1.000
_cell.angle_alpha   90.00
_cell.angle_beta   90.00
_cell.angle_gamma   90.00
#
_symmetry.space_group_name_H-M   'P 1'
#
loop_
_entity.id
_entity.type
_entity.pdbx_description
1 polymer ?
#
loop_
_entity_poly.entity_id
_entity_poly.type
_entity_poly.pdbx_seq_one_letter_code
_entity_poly.pdbx_strand_id
1 'polypeptide(L)'
;MNGKVGVVVSANASTARFGVRVAGEAKALALRPANLEPAAEAVAVGRLVLKAAEWSPQSHKLFPTAARKRAVEVMRLGYLIAWDEERFDSREGAAPELADIWRGFVLPRVVVR
;
A
#
# COMPACT_ATOMS: atom_id res chain seq x y z
N MET A 1 -15.98 -11.33 -22.48
CA MET A 1 -17.13 -12.23 -22.17
C MET A 1 -18.45 -11.67 -22.71
N ASN A 2 -18.63 -11.53 -24.03
CA ASN A 2 -19.88 -11.02 -24.64
C ASN A 2 -20.48 -9.79 -23.92
N GLY A 3 -19.63 -8.82 -23.53
CA GLY A 3 -20.05 -7.62 -22.79
C GLY A 3 -20.22 -7.76 -21.26
N LYS A 4 -20.20 -8.97 -20.69
CA LYS A 4 -20.24 -9.18 -19.23
C LYS A 4 -18.87 -8.95 -18.58
N VAL A 5 -18.87 -8.45 -17.34
CA VAL A 5 -17.69 -8.28 -16.48
C VAL A 5 -17.78 -9.26 -15.30
N GLY A 6 -16.63 -9.80 -14.89
CA GLY A 6 -16.54 -10.75 -13.78
C GLY A 6 -15.19 -10.67 -13.08
N VAL A 7 -15.10 -11.26 -11.90
CA VAL A 7 -13.90 -11.26 -11.06
C VAL A 7 -13.23 -12.62 -11.13
N VAL A 8 -11.92 -12.63 -11.42
CA VAL A 8 -11.10 -13.86 -11.33
C VAL A 8 -10.98 -14.24 -9.86
N VAL A 9 -11.43 -15.44 -9.51
CA VAL A 9 -11.39 -15.98 -8.13
C VAL A 9 -10.43 -17.13 -7.96
N SER A 10 -10.00 -17.76 -9.06
CA SER A 10 -9.01 -18.83 -9.05
C SER A 10 -8.25 -18.88 -10.36
N ALA A 11 -7.02 -19.37 -10.32
CA ALA A 11 -6.21 -19.66 -11.49
C ALA A 11 -5.73 -21.11 -11.40
N ASN A 12 -5.99 -21.90 -12.44
CA ASN A 12 -5.54 -23.27 -12.54
C ASN A 12 -4.46 -23.37 -13.61
N ALA A 13 -3.21 -23.57 -13.15
CA ALA A 13 -2.05 -23.65 -14.02
C ALA A 13 -2.06 -24.89 -14.93
N SER A 14 -2.51 -26.05 -14.44
CA SER A 14 -2.50 -27.30 -15.22
C SER A 14 -3.47 -27.29 -16.39
N THR A 15 -4.55 -26.51 -16.30
CA THR A 15 -5.53 -26.36 -17.38
C THR A 15 -5.44 -25.01 -18.10
N ALA A 16 -4.54 -24.13 -17.68
CA ALA A 16 -4.40 -22.75 -18.15
C ALA A 16 -5.74 -21.99 -18.19
N ARG A 17 -6.54 -22.12 -17.12
CA ARG A 17 -7.88 -21.50 -17.01
C ARG A 17 -8.01 -20.68 -15.74
N PHE A 18 -8.81 -19.62 -15.86
CA PHE A 18 -9.29 -18.84 -14.74
C PHE A 18 -10.71 -19.26 -14.35
N GLY A 19 -10.96 -19.40 -13.05
CA GLY A 19 -12.30 -19.42 -12.51
C GLY A 19 -12.78 -17.98 -12.36
N VAL A 20 -13.81 -17.61 -13.11
CA VAL A 20 -14.34 -16.24 -13.16
C VAL A 20 -15.76 -16.23 -12.60
N ARG A 21 -15.98 -15.45 -11.54
CA ARG A 21 -17.31 -15.24 -10.95
C ARG A 21 -17.98 -14.05 -11.64
N VAL A 22 -19.13 -14.30 -12.22
CA VAL A 22 -19.93 -13.30 -12.97
C VAL A 22 -21.26 -13.12 -12.24
N ALA A 23 -21.75 -11.88 -12.15
CA ALA A 23 -23.04 -11.60 -11.52
C ALA A 23 -24.18 -12.35 -12.24
N GLY A 24 -25.06 -12.98 -11.46
CA GLY A 24 -26.19 -13.77 -11.97
C GLY A 24 -25.86 -15.22 -12.36
N GLU A 25 -24.59 -15.61 -12.40
CA GLU A 25 -24.21 -17.00 -12.62
C GLU A 25 -24.12 -17.77 -11.29
N ALA A 26 -24.73 -18.94 -11.21
CA ALA A 26 -24.74 -19.76 -9.99
C ALA A 26 -23.35 -20.34 -9.62
N LYS A 27 -22.47 -20.50 -10.61
CA LYS A 27 -21.12 -21.05 -10.45
C LYS A 27 -20.09 -20.22 -11.22
N ALA A 28 -18.84 -20.27 -10.77
CA ALA A 28 -17.74 -19.65 -11.50
C ALA A 28 -17.49 -20.35 -12.84
N LEU A 29 -17.24 -19.56 -13.88
CA LEU A 29 -16.97 -20.03 -15.24
C LEU A 29 -15.47 -20.30 -15.42
N ALA A 30 -15.11 -21.44 -16.00
CA ALA A 30 -13.72 -21.82 -16.28
C ALA A 30 -13.28 -21.32 -17.67
N LEU A 31 -12.71 -20.12 -17.72
CA LEU A 31 -12.40 -19.40 -18.97
C LEU A 31 -10.91 -19.41 -19.28
N ARG A 32 -10.56 -19.48 -20.58
CA ARG A 32 -9.18 -19.28 -21.04
C ARG A 32 -8.83 -17.79 -21.01
N PRO A 33 -7.56 -17.43 -20.75
CA PRO A 33 -7.10 -16.03 -20.82
C PRO A 33 -7.49 -15.32 -22.11
N ALA A 34 -7.40 -16.00 -23.26
CA ALA A 34 -7.76 -15.44 -24.57
C ALA A 34 -9.25 -15.02 -24.71
N ASN A 35 -10.13 -15.45 -23.80
CA ASN A 35 -11.55 -15.09 -23.79
C ASN A 35 -11.86 -13.91 -22.85
N LEU A 36 -10.83 -13.38 -22.21
CA LEU A 36 -10.91 -12.32 -21.21
C LEU A 36 -10.12 -11.11 -21.70
N GLU A 37 -10.65 -9.95 -21.38
CA GLU A 37 -9.92 -8.69 -21.45
C GLU A 37 -9.99 -8.03 -20.07
N PRO A 38 -8.91 -7.38 -19.61
CA PRO A 38 -8.96 -6.59 -18.39
C PRO A 38 -10.02 -5.49 -18.51
N ALA A 39 -10.84 -5.32 -17.48
CA ALA A 39 -11.76 -4.19 -17.42
C ALA A 39 -10.97 -2.88 -17.44
N ALA A 40 -11.38 -1.91 -18.27
CA ALA A 40 -10.67 -0.64 -18.45
C ALA A 40 -10.42 0.08 -17.12
N GLU A 41 -11.39 0.04 -16.21
CA GLU A 41 -11.28 0.58 -14.85
C GLU A 41 -10.16 -0.11 -14.05
N ALA A 42 -10.10 -1.45 -14.07
CA ALA A 42 -9.05 -2.20 -13.38
C ALA A 42 -7.66 -1.87 -13.93
N VAL A 43 -7.53 -1.64 -15.25
CA VAL A 43 -6.27 -1.19 -15.85
C VAL A 43 -5.91 0.22 -15.39
N ALA A 44 -6.87 1.13 -15.32
CA ALA A 44 -6.66 2.49 -14.84
C ALA A 44 -6.20 2.51 -13.36
N VAL A 45 -6.85 1.71 -12.51
CA VAL A 45 -6.47 1.53 -11.10
C VAL A 45 -5.06 0.93 -11.01
N GLY A 46 -4.75 -0.12 -11.78
CA GLY A 46 -3.41 -0.72 -11.79
C GLY A 46 -2.32 0.29 -12.17
N ARG A 47 -2.57 1.13 -13.18
CA ARG A 47 -1.64 2.22 -13.54
C ARG A 47 -1.49 3.25 -12.43
N LEU A 48 -2.57 3.60 -11.73
CA LEU A 48 -2.52 4.53 -10.60
C LEU A 48 -1.69 3.96 -9.45
N VAL A 49 -1.85 2.68 -9.13
CA VAL A 49 -1.07 1.97 -8.10
C VAL A 49 0.41 1.96 -8.46
N LEU A 50 0.77 1.61 -9.71
CA LEU A 50 2.15 1.64 -10.17
C LEU A 50 2.77 3.04 -10.06
N LYS A 51 2.00 4.08 -10.41
CA LYS A 51 2.45 5.47 -10.29
C LYS A 51 2.60 5.92 -8.83
N ALA A 52 1.76 5.41 -7.92
CA ALA A 52 1.83 5.71 -6.50
C ALA A 52 2.96 4.95 -5.78
N ALA A 53 3.38 3.80 -6.33
CA ALA A 53 4.48 2.99 -5.77
C ALA A 53 5.86 3.65 -5.94
N GLU A 54 6.03 4.49 -6.95
CA GLU A 54 7.25 5.30 -7.13
C GLU A 54 7.25 6.49 -6.17
N TRP A 55 8.08 6.46 -5.13
CA TRP A 55 8.18 7.55 -4.16
C TRP A 55 8.82 8.80 -4.77
N SER A 56 8.02 9.85 -4.93
CA SER A 56 8.42 11.13 -5.53
C SER A 56 7.49 12.28 -5.11
N PRO A 57 7.94 13.55 -5.13
CA PRO A 57 7.06 14.71 -4.91
C PRO A 57 5.80 14.70 -5.78
N GLN A 58 5.92 14.21 -7.03
CA GLN A 58 4.82 14.10 -7.98
C GLN A 58 3.82 13.02 -7.59
N SER A 59 4.27 11.89 -7.02
CA SER A 59 3.41 10.80 -6.53
C SER A 59 2.69 11.17 -5.24
N HIS A 60 3.26 12.04 -4.39
CA HIS A 60 2.67 12.39 -3.10
C HIS A 60 1.23 12.88 -3.25
N LYS A 61 0.93 13.65 -4.30
CA LYS A 61 -0.42 14.18 -4.55
C LYS A 61 -1.49 13.09 -4.74
N LEU A 62 -1.09 11.85 -5.06
CA LEU A 62 -1.97 10.70 -5.22
C LEU A 62 -2.47 10.15 -3.88
N PHE A 63 -1.79 10.46 -2.77
CA PHE A 63 -2.19 10.03 -1.42
C PHE A 63 -3.18 11.02 -0.80
N PRO A 64 -4.08 10.58 0.10
CA PRO A 64 -4.98 11.50 0.81
C PRO A 64 -4.23 12.59 1.58
N THR A 65 -4.80 13.81 1.62
CA THR A 65 -4.18 14.96 2.31
C THR A 65 -3.86 14.66 3.78
N ALA A 66 -4.75 13.95 4.49
CA ALA A 66 -4.53 13.56 5.88
C ALA A 66 -3.31 12.63 6.04
N ALA A 67 -3.17 11.64 5.16
CA ALA A 67 -2.03 10.71 5.16
C ALA A 67 -0.71 11.46 4.90
N ARG A 68 -0.69 12.40 3.94
CA ARG A 68 0.49 13.23 3.69
C ARG A 68 0.90 14.07 4.90
N LYS A 69 -0.07 14.75 5.55
CA LYS A 69 0.20 15.57 6.74
C LYS A 69 0.76 14.70 7.87
N ARG A 70 0.15 13.54 8.11
CA ARG A 70 0.61 12.56 9.09
C ARG A 70 2.04 12.10 8.80
N ALA A 71 2.36 11.75 7.56
CA ALA A 71 3.71 11.33 7.17
C ALA A 71 4.76 12.42 7.47
N VAL A 72 4.45 13.69 7.19
CA VAL A 72 5.32 14.82 7.50
C VAL A 72 5.51 14.99 9.01
N GLU A 73 4.45 14.89 9.81
CA GLU A 73 4.52 14.96 11.27
C GLU A 73 5.44 13.86 11.84
N VAL A 74 5.26 12.62 11.36
CA VAL A 74 6.07 11.47 11.79
C VAL A 74 7.54 11.65 11.41
N MET A 75 7.81 12.14 10.20
CA MET A 75 9.17 12.43 9.76
C MET A 75 9.81 13.54 10.61
N ARG A 76 9.08 14.61 10.93
CA ARG A 76 9.57 15.70 11.78
C ARG A 76 9.88 15.23 13.19
N LEU A 77 9.02 14.40 13.79
CA LEU A 77 9.28 13.82 15.11
C LEU A 77 10.52 12.93 15.09
N GLY A 78 10.67 12.08 14.06
CA GLY A 78 11.87 11.26 13.90
C GLY A 78 13.14 12.08 13.73
N TYR A 79 13.09 13.19 12.97
CA TYR A 79 14.21 14.12 12.83
C TYR A 79 14.60 14.75 14.17
N LEU A 80 13.62 15.23 14.94
CA LEU A 80 13.88 15.80 16.26
C LEU A 80 14.48 14.76 17.22
N ILE A 81 13.97 13.53 17.24
CA ILE A 81 14.51 12.45 18.08
C ILE A 81 15.94 12.07 17.67
N ALA A 82 16.26 12.15 16.36
CA ALA A 82 17.58 11.80 15.84
C ALA A 82 18.64 12.89 16.01
N TRP A 83 18.25 14.16 16.16
CA TRP A 83 19.17 15.31 16.14
C TRP A 83 19.42 15.93 17.52
N ASP A 84 18.80 15.43 18.58
CA ASP A 84 18.78 16.10 19.88
C ASP A 84 19.65 15.38 20.93
N GLU A 85 20.98 15.45 20.76
CA GLU A 85 21.94 14.99 21.78
C GLU A 85 22.00 15.96 22.99
N GLU A 86 21.89 17.28 22.77
CA GLU A 86 22.03 18.29 23.83
C GLU A 86 20.80 18.46 24.74
N ARG A 87 19.57 18.27 24.26
CA ARG A 87 18.35 18.49 25.06
C ARG A 87 18.05 17.37 26.06
N PHE A 88 18.69 16.21 25.90
CA PHE A 88 18.62 15.09 26.84
C PHE A 88 19.93 14.91 27.64
N ASP A 89 20.89 15.84 27.51
CA ASP A 89 22.20 15.79 28.18
C ASP A 89 22.11 16.15 29.68
N SER A 90 20.97 16.70 30.13
CA SER A 90 20.69 16.93 31.55
C SER A 90 20.21 15.65 32.24
N ARG A 91 21.17 14.81 32.65
CA ARG A 91 21.09 13.68 33.60
C ARG A 91 20.34 12.43 33.14
N GLU A 92 21.03 11.29 33.28
CA GLU A 92 20.51 9.91 33.22
C GLU A 92 19.98 9.41 31.85
N GLY A 93 20.90 9.09 30.92
CA GLY A 93 20.78 7.97 29.98
C GLY A 93 19.69 7.98 28.88
N ALA A 94 18.77 8.94 28.85
CA ALA A 94 17.53 8.82 28.07
C ALA A 94 17.63 9.01 26.54
N ALA A 95 18.68 9.66 26.02
CA ALA A 95 18.72 10.06 24.60
C ALA A 95 18.81 8.86 23.62
N PRO A 96 19.71 7.87 23.81
CA PRO A 96 19.80 6.71 22.91
C PRO A 96 18.58 5.78 23.04
N GLU A 97 18.06 5.60 24.26
CA GLU A 97 16.91 4.74 24.55
C GLU A 97 15.64 5.25 23.88
N LEU A 98 15.46 6.58 23.79
CA LEU A 98 14.32 7.16 23.08
C LEU A 98 14.39 6.92 21.57
N ALA A 99 15.58 7.03 20.97
CA ALA A 99 15.78 6.69 19.56
C ALA A 99 15.53 5.20 19.29
N ASP A 100 15.87 4.33 20.25
CA ASP A 100 15.61 2.89 20.17
C ASP A 100 14.11 2.57 20.31
N ILE A 101 13.42 3.19 21.26
CA ILE A 101 11.96 3.07 21.41
C ILE A 101 11.26 3.61 20.15
N TRP A 102 11.73 4.74 19.61
CA TRP A 102 11.17 5.29 18.38
C TRP A 102 11.30 4.32 17.21
N ARG A 103 12.49 3.75 16.97
CA ARG A 103 12.76 2.83 15.86
C ARG A 103 12.13 1.46 16.06
N GLY A 104 12.25 0.88 17.25
CA GLY A 104 11.83 -0.49 17.56
C GLY A 104 10.34 -0.62 17.91
N PHE A 105 9.71 0.43 18.44
CA PHE A 105 8.33 0.36 18.93
C PHE A 105 7.39 1.35 18.24
N VAL A 106 7.73 2.63 18.17
CA VAL A 106 6.79 3.68 17.73
C VAL A 106 6.61 3.68 16.21
N LEU A 107 7.70 3.82 15.46
CA LEU A 107 7.67 3.95 14.00
C LEU A 107 6.92 2.78 13.33
N PRO A 108 7.15 1.49 13.67
CA PRO A 108 6.42 0.38 13.07
C PRO A 108 4.91 0.44 13.29
N ARG A 109 4.44 1.00 14.41
CA ARG A 109 2.99 1.09 14.71
C ARG A 109 2.33 2.27 14.02
N VAL A 110 3.09 3.33 13.78
CA VAL A 110 2.57 4.55 13.17
C VAL A 110 2.43 4.41 11.65
N VAL A 111 3.29 3.61 11.00
CA VAL A 111 3.29 3.42 9.53
C VAL A 111 2.32 2.33 9.04
N VAL A 112 1.72 1.53 9.93
CA VAL A 112 0.80 0.43 9.58
C VAL A 112 -0.68 0.90 9.48
N ARG A 113 -0.96 2.17 9.81
CA ARG A 113 -2.32 2.72 9.83
C ARG A 113 -2.79 3.28 8.49
#